data_AF-A0A940KCQ0-F1
#
_entry.id   AF-A0A940KCQ0-F1
#
_cell.length_a   1.000
_cell.length_b   1.000
_cell.length_c   1.000
_cell.angle_alpha   90.00
_cell.angle_beta   90.00
_cell.angle_gamma   90.00
#
_symmetry.space_group_name_H-M   'P 1'
#
loop_
_entity.id
_entity.type
_entity.pdbx_description
1 polymer ?
#
loop_
_entity_poly.entity_id
_entity_poly.type
_entity_poly.pdbx_seq_one_letter_code
_entity_poly.pdbx_strand_id
1 'polypeptide(L)'
;MQTSGQALIRQWKSLRSRGVTAGMDDYERRKLIIFNQLNCISMLAGLLLIGAGLISHQHLPPLTWYVALAPLLICTLVLWLNQEGLYRNARFVYFGLYPLVTCIVYLGKVNVGVGLFFLLYVVTSVFFLQRMVSMIFSFLWSSSCYLLAVVVPREYYFQLSEISYWVYAFNHILALGFIFYALYLIKQEHLRYQFTLMMKGRELHQQNLAIGKQKKEIAEKAALLEQQTLELTELNQLKTKLFSVIAHDLKTPMYALRNLFLNMQQAKLSAKEIRELIPGITNEMNYVTSLMENLLLWARSQMKQSAVQPELLDLHHMINDTLALLRLQADNKKIWLEANLEQPVYCFADKEMISLV
;
A
#
# COMPACT_ATOMS: atom_id res chain seq x y z
N MET A 1 -28.26 24.13 32.74
CA MET A 1 -26.94 23.57 33.14
C MET A 1 -26.26 22.73 32.06
N GLN A 2 -26.96 21.93 31.23
CA GLN A 2 -26.33 21.14 30.13
C GLN A 2 -25.73 21.99 28.98
N THR A 3 -26.29 23.16 28.67
CA THR A 3 -25.85 24.04 27.58
C THR A 3 -24.53 24.77 27.89
N SER A 4 -24.32 25.17 29.15
CA SER A 4 -23.12 25.88 29.61
C SER A 4 -21.87 25.00 29.58
N GLY A 5 -21.99 23.72 29.97
CA GLY A 5 -20.87 22.77 29.95
C GLY A 5 -20.39 22.42 28.53
N GLN A 6 -21.31 22.29 27.58
CA GLN A 6 -20.95 22.04 26.17
C GLN A 6 -20.27 23.24 25.51
N ALA A 7 -20.68 24.47 25.86
CA ALA A 7 -20.03 25.69 25.39
C ALA A 7 -18.58 25.80 25.89
N LEU A 8 -18.33 25.50 27.17
CA LEU A 8 -16.99 25.47 27.75
C LEU A 8 -16.10 24.40 27.10
N ILE A 9 -16.63 23.21 26.85
CA ILE A 9 -15.88 22.14 26.16
C ILE A 9 -15.52 22.54 24.72
N ARG A 10 -16.43 23.22 24.01
CA ARG A 10 -16.16 23.72 22.64
C ARG A 10 -15.11 24.82 22.64
N GLN A 11 -15.20 25.78 23.58
CA GLN A 11 -14.20 26.84 23.73
C GLN A 11 -12.82 26.27 24.09
N TRP A 12 -12.77 25.29 25.00
CA TRP A 12 -11.55 24.58 25.36
C TRP A 12 -10.91 23.85 24.17
N LYS A 13 -11.71 23.12 23.39
CA LYS A 13 -11.24 22.45 22.17
C LYS A 13 -10.69 23.45 21.16
N SER A 14 -11.41 24.55 20.94
CA SER A 14 -11.01 25.62 20.03
C SER A 14 -9.68 26.26 20.43
N LEU A 15 -9.50 26.60 21.72
CA LEU A 15 -8.26 27.17 22.26
C LEU A 15 -7.08 26.22 22.09
N ARG A 16 -7.25 24.94 22.40
CA ARG A 16 -6.20 23.93 22.28
C ARG A 16 -5.78 23.69 20.82
N SER A 17 -6.71 23.80 19.87
CA SER A 17 -6.44 23.61 18.44
C SER A 17 -6.02 24.88 17.69
N ARG A 18 -5.80 26.02 18.37
CA ARG A 18 -5.35 27.26 17.70
C ARG A 18 -4.01 27.04 17.01
N GLY A 19 -3.93 27.43 15.74
CA GLY A 19 -2.75 27.25 14.90
C GLY A 19 -2.60 25.86 14.27
N VAL A 20 -3.55 24.93 14.47
CA VAL A 20 -3.48 23.64 13.77
C VAL A 20 -3.95 23.80 12.33
N THR A 21 -3.08 23.48 11.37
CA THR A 21 -3.39 23.51 9.93
C THR A 21 -3.55 22.10 9.35
N ALA A 22 -4.27 21.96 8.24
CA ALA A 22 -4.57 20.67 7.63
C ALA A 22 -3.34 19.93 7.06
N GLY A 23 -2.27 20.67 6.70
CA GLY A 23 -1.02 20.11 6.20
C GLY A 23 0.05 19.81 7.26
N MET A 24 -0.29 19.95 8.54
CA MET A 24 0.66 19.76 9.64
C MET A 24 0.89 18.27 9.92
N ASP A 25 2.16 17.87 10.06
CA ASP A 25 2.53 16.52 10.48
C ASP A 25 1.86 16.15 11.82
N ASP A 26 1.43 14.90 11.94
CA ASP A 26 0.69 14.40 13.11
C ASP A 26 1.45 14.59 14.44
N TYR A 27 2.79 14.47 14.42
CA TYR A 27 3.61 14.68 15.60
C TYR A 27 3.66 16.16 15.99
N GLU A 28 3.91 17.05 15.03
CA GLU A 28 3.90 18.51 15.26
C GLU A 28 2.53 19.01 15.74
N ARG A 29 1.45 18.49 15.15
CA ARG A 29 0.07 18.77 15.56
C ARG A 29 -0.17 18.38 17.01
N ARG A 30 0.19 17.17 17.41
CA ARG A 30 0.04 16.70 18.81
C ARG A 30 0.86 17.57 19.77
N LYS A 31 2.10 17.87 19.42
CA LYS A 31 3.01 18.68 20.23
C LYS A 31 2.46 20.10 20.45
N LEU A 32 1.95 20.74 19.39
CA LEU A 32 1.32 22.06 19.46
C LEU A 32 0.06 22.04 20.35
N ILE A 33 -0.76 21.00 20.21
CA ILE A 33 -1.98 20.79 21.00
C ILE A 33 -1.66 20.64 22.50
N ILE A 34 -0.59 19.94 22.88
CA ILE A 34 -0.14 19.83 24.28
C ILE A 34 0.41 21.18 24.77
N PHE A 35 1.19 21.87 23.92
CA PHE A 35 1.77 23.17 24.26
C PHE A 35 0.69 24.22 24.53
N ASN A 36 -0.30 24.34 23.64
CA ASN A 36 -1.46 25.22 23.82
C ASN A 36 -2.24 24.86 25.09
N GLN A 37 -2.40 23.56 25.38
CA GLN A 37 -3.08 23.11 26.59
C GLN A 37 -2.35 23.57 27.86
N LEU A 38 -1.04 23.36 27.95
CA LEU A 38 -0.25 23.80 29.10
C LEU A 38 -0.29 25.32 29.22
N ASN A 39 -0.17 26.05 28.11
CA ASN A 39 -0.24 27.51 28.10
C ASN A 39 -1.60 28.04 28.60
N CYS A 40 -2.71 27.41 28.23
CA CYS A 40 -4.03 27.76 28.75
C CYS A 40 -4.18 27.45 30.25
N ILE A 41 -3.57 26.36 30.74
CA ILE A 41 -3.59 26.04 32.17
C ILE A 41 -2.73 27.05 32.95
N SER A 42 -1.58 27.48 32.41
CA SER A 42 -0.78 28.55 33.00
C SER A 42 -1.57 29.86 33.15
N MET A 43 -2.43 30.20 32.18
CA MET A 43 -3.34 31.33 32.27
C MET A 43 -4.36 31.17 33.42
N LEU A 44 -4.92 29.97 33.60
CA LEU A 44 -5.83 29.68 34.71
C LEU A 44 -5.11 29.78 36.07
N ALA A 45 -3.88 29.31 36.18
CA ALA A 45 -3.07 29.50 37.39
C ALA A 45 -2.81 30.98 37.69
N GLY A 46 -2.53 31.81 36.68
CA GLY A 46 -2.42 33.25 36.84
C GLY A 46 -3.69 33.88 37.40
N LEU A 47 -4.86 33.50 36.88
CA LEU A 47 -6.15 33.96 37.40
C LEU A 47 -6.40 33.51 38.85
N LEU A 48 -5.99 32.29 39.22
CA LEU A 48 -6.07 31.82 40.61
C LEU A 48 -5.17 32.64 41.54
N LEU A 49 -3.98 33.02 41.09
CA LEU A 49 -3.07 33.89 41.85
C LEU A 49 -3.66 35.30 42.05
N ILE A 50 -4.27 35.87 41.01
CA ILE A 50 -4.98 37.16 41.11
C ILE A 50 -6.12 37.06 42.13
N GLY A 51 -6.94 36.01 42.04
CA GLY A 51 -8.03 35.76 42.99
C GLY A 51 -7.54 35.61 44.42
N ALA A 52 -6.48 34.82 44.65
CA ALA A 52 -5.88 34.66 45.97
C ALA A 52 -5.35 35.99 46.52
N GLY A 53 -4.75 36.83 45.68
CA GLY A 53 -4.27 38.15 46.07
C GLY A 53 -5.37 39.16 46.40
N LEU A 54 -6.55 39.05 45.77
CA LEU A 54 -7.72 39.88 46.10
C LEU A 54 -8.37 39.48 47.44
N ILE A 55 -8.31 38.19 47.77
CA ILE A 55 -8.89 37.64 49.01
C ILE A 55 -8.00 37.92 50.22
N SER A 56 -6.68 38.04 50.02
CA SER A 56 -5.78 38.45 51.10
C SER A 56 -6.07 39.91 51.48
N HIS A 57 -6.65 40.13 52.67
CA HIS A 57 -7.03 41.45 53.22
C HIS A 57 -5.85 42.43 53.48
N GLN A 58 -4.65 42.18 52.93
CA GLN A 58 -3.45 42.99 53.14
C GLN A 58 -2.99 43.61 51.82
N HIS A 59 -2.43 44.83 51.88
CA HIS A 59 -1.91 45.53 50.71
C HIS A 59 -0.69 44.81 50.13
N LEU A 60 -0.89 44.14 49.00
CA LEU A 60 0.19 43.53 48.22
C LEU A 60 0.97 44.58 47.40
N PRO A 61 2.31 44.50 47.31
CA PRO A 61 3.11 45.40 46.50
C PRO A 61 2.69 45.40 45.02
N PRO A 62 2.83 46.50 44.28
CA PRO A 62 2.50 46.54 42.85
C PRO A 62 3.16 45.42 42.01
N LEU A 63 4.41 45.04 42.37
CA LEU A 63 5.17 43.97 41.73
C LEU A 63 4.50 42.58 41.82
N THR A 64 3.73 42.27 42.86
CA THR A 64 3.04 40.97 42.97
C THR A 64 1.91 40.85 41.94
N TRP A 65 1.21 41.97 41.65
CA TRP A 65 0.16 42.01 40.65
C TRP A 65 0.71 41.84 39.24
N TYR A 66 1.90 42.37 38.96
CA TYR A 66 2.58 42.14 37.69
C TYR A 66 2.87 40.64 37.46
N VAL A 67 3.33 39.90 38.46
CA VAL A 67 3.52 38.43 38.33
C VAL A 67 2.19 37.73 38.08
N ALA A 68 1.14 38.11 38.80
CA ALA A 68 -0.16 37.47 38.69
C ALA A 68 -0.80 37.70 37.31
N LEU A 69 -0.56 38.87 36.69
CA LEU A 69 -1.05 39.22 35.35
C LEU A 69 -0.18 38.68 34.20
N ALA A 70 1.10 38.41 34.44
CA ALA A 70 2.03 37.98 33.41
C ALA A 70 1.62 36.69 32.66
N PRO A 71 1.11 35.63 33.32
CA PRO A 71 0.61 34.46 32.60
C PRO A 71 -0.51 34.79 31.62
N LEU A 72 -1.35 35.79 31.89
CA LEU A 72 -2.44 36.19 31.01
C LEU A 72 -1.92 36.89 29.75
N LEU A 73 -0.97 37.82 29.92
CA LEU A 73 -0.34 38.55 28.80
C LEU A 73 0.53 37.63 27.93
N ILE A 74 1.34 36.78 28.55
CA ILE A 74 2.21 35.85 27.81
C ILE A 74 1.36 34.79 27.10
N CYS A 75 0.31 34.26 27.75
CA CYS A 75 -0.55 33.26 27.13
C CYS A 75 -1.26 33.79 25.88
N THR A 76 -1.84 34.99 25.95
CA THR A 76 -2.54 35.61 24.81
C THR A 76 -1.59 35.87 23.64
N LEU A 77 -0.40 36.40 23.91
CA LEU A 77 0.64 36.61 22.89
C LEU A 77 1.08 35.30 22.24
N VAL A 78 1.31 34.25 23.04
CA VAL A 78 1.71 32.93 22.54
C VAL A 78 0.62 32.29 21.68
N LEU A 79 -0.65 32.40 22.09
CA LEU A 79 -1.77 31.88 21.30
C LEU A 79 -1.96 32.66 20.00
N TRP A 80 -1.76 33.97 20.00
CA TRP A 80 -1.79 34.80 18.80
C TRP A 80 -0.67 34.41 17.82
N LEU A 81 0.57 34.29 18.31
CA LEU A 81 1.70 33.83 17.48
C LEU A 81 1.48 32.44 16.89
N ASN A 82 0.85 31.53 17.65
CA ASN A 82 0.49 30.20 17.14
C ASN A 82 -0.59 30.28 16.05
N GLN A 83 -1.53 31.23 16.11
CA GLN A 83 -2.52 31.45 15.05
C GLN A 83 -1.88 31.92 13.75
N GLU A 84 -0.89 32.81 13.83
CA GLU A 84 -0.12 33.31 12.68
C GLU A 84 0.88 32.27 12.12
N GLY A 85 0.92 31.06 12.66
CA GLY A 85 1.85 30.01 12.25
C GLY A 85 3.30 30.22 12.71
N LEU A 86 3.56 31.22 13.55
CA LEU A 86 4.88 31.56 14.09
C LEU A 86 5.25 30.71 15.32
N TYR A 87 5.09 29.38 15.22
CA TYR A 87 5.21 28.45 16.37
C TYR A 87 6.57 28.48 17.07
N ARG A 88 7.65 28.74 16.31
CA ARG A 88 9.00 28.82 16.88
C ARG A 88 9.13 30.07 17.75
N ASN A 89 8.63 31.20 17.27
CA ASN A 89 8.65 32.47 18.01
C ASN A 89 7.75 32.38 19.23
N ALA A 90 6.57 31.78 19.12
CA ALA A 90 5.67 31.53 20.25
C ALA A 90 6.36 30.76 21.38
N ARG A 91 7.12 29.70 21.06
CA ARG A 91 7.89 28.93 22.04
C ARG A 91 9.01 29.75 22.68
N PHE A 92 9.75 30.53 21.91
CA PHE A 92 10.79 31.42 22.47
C PHE A 92 10.21 32.51 23.37
N VAL A 93 9.08 33.10 23.00
CA VAL A 93 8.36 34.08 23.82
C VAL A 93 7.95 33.45 25.14
N TYR A 94 7.37 32.24 25.11
CA TYR A 94 7.01 31.51 26.33
C TYR A 94 8.24 31.26 27.22
N PHE A 95 9.27 30.60 26.71
CA PHE A 95 10.44 30.20 27.51
C PHE A 95 11.38 31.36 27.87
N GLY A 96 11.30 32.48 27.16
CA GLY A 96 12.08 33.68 27.45
C GLY A 96 11.40 34.57 28.51
N LEU A 97 10.12 34.88 28.31
CA LEU A 97 9.42 35.87 29.13
C LEU A 97 9.07 35.34 30.51
N TYR A 98 8.63 34.08 30.64
CA TYR A 98 8.19 33.54 31.93
C TYR A 98 9.32 33.53 33.00
N PRO A 99 10.54 33.02 32.71
CA PRO A 99 11.67 33.12 33.64
C PRO A 99 12.08 34.57 33.93
N LEU A 100 12.06 35.44 32.91
CA LEU A 100 12.46 36.84 33.04
C LEU A 100 11.52 37.63 33.95
N VAL A 101 10.20 37.53 33.73
CA VAL A 101 9.21 38.20 34.58
C VAL A 101 9.29 37.70 36.02
N THR A 102 9.45 36.38 36.20
CA THR A 102 9.63 35.79 37.53
C THR A 102 10.89 36.37 38.20
N CYS A 103 12.01 36.45 37.48
CA CYS A 103 13.27 37.02 37.97
C CYS A 103 13.14 38.49 38.38
N ILE A 104 12.49 39.32 37.56
CA ILE A 104 12.32 40.76 37.85
C ILE A 104 11.65 40.99 39.20
N VAL A 105 10.71 40.12 39.58
CA VAL A 105 9.97 40.29 40.84
C VAL A 105 10.81 39.93 42.07
N TYR A 106 11.63 38.87 41.97
CA TYR A 106 12.61 38.58 43.01
C TYR A 106 13.69 39.67 43.10
N LEU A 107 14.16 40.21 41.97
CA LEU A 107 15.09 41.35 41.95
C LEU A 107 14.47 42.62 42.55
N GLY A 108 13.17 42.80 42.36
CA GLY A 108 12.36 43.80 43.05
C GLY A 108 12.19 43.53 44.55
N LYS A 109 12.94 42.59 45.15
CA LYS A 109 12.92 42.21 46.57
C LYS A 109 11.54 41.75 47.07
N VAL A 110 10.75 41.14 46.18
CA VAL A 110 9.43 40.56 46.49
C VAL A 110 9.46 39.05 46.31
N ASN A 111 9.26 38.30 47.40
CA ASN A 111 9.18 36.84 47.36
C ASN A 111 7.73 36.35 47.46
N VAL A 112 7.18 35.89 46.33
CA VAL A 112 5.78 35.42 46.19
C VAL A 112 5.69 33.88 46.24
N GLY A 113 6.81 33.17 46.41
CA GLY A 113 6.81 31.69 46.45
C GLY A 113 6.57 31.02 45.10
N VAL A 114 6.90 31.69 44.00
CA VAL A 114 6.79 31.15 42.62
C VAL A 114 8.11 30.60 42.08
N GLY A 115 9.13 30.42 42.93
CA GLY A 115 10.48 30.02 42.51
C GLY A 115 10.52 28.64 41.85
N LEU A 116 9.68 27.71 42.30
CA LEU A 116 9.58 26.37 41.70
C LEU A 116 9.14 26.39 40.23
N PHE A 117 8.52 27.46 39.73
CA PHE A 117 8.16 27.57 38.32
C PHE A 117 9.38 27.66 37.39
N PHE A 118 10.57 28.06 37.87
CA PHE A 118 11.81 27.96 37.09
C PHE A 118 12.08 26.52 36.64
N LEU A 119 11.88 25.54 37.55
CA LEU A 119 12.02 24.13 37.24
C LEU A 119 10.99 23.68 36.18
N LEU A 120 9.75 24.16 36.28
CA LEU A 120 8.72 23.88 35.27
C LEU A 120 9.14 24.37 33.88
N TYR A 121 9.68 25.58 33.77
CA TYR A 121 10.13 26.14 32.48
C TYR A 121 11.29 25.34 31.90
N VAL A 122 12.26 24.94 32.72
CA VAL A 122 13.35 24.05 32.30
C VAL A 122 12.82 22.71 31.78
N VAL A 123 12.02 22.00 32.57
CA VAL A 123 11.51 20.66 32.22
C VAL A 123 10.68 20.71 30.94
N THR A 124 9.80 21.69 30.82
CA THR A 124 8.94 21.82 29.64
C THR A 124 9.71 22.29 28.41
N SER A 125 10.77 23.10 28.55
CA SER A 125 11.61 23.55 27.43
C SER A 125 12.21 22.39 26.63
N VAL A 126 12.66 21.34 27.33
CA VAL A 126 13.27 20.15 26.71
C VAL A 126 12.27 19.42 25.80
N PHE A 127 11.00 19.42 26.18
CA PHE A 127 9.98 18.77 25.36
C PHE A 127 9.53 19.64 24.18
N PHE A 128 9.37 20.95 24.37
CA PHE A 128 8.72 21.81 23.37
C PHE A 128 9.68 22.43 22.34
N LEU A 129 10.93 22.68 22.70
CA LEU A 129 11.94 23.19 21.77
C LEU A 129 12.51 22.02 20.94
N GLN A 130 12.59 22.20 19.62
CA GLN A 130 13.00 21.12 18.69
C GLN A 130 14.52 20.98 18.57
N ARG A 131 15.26 22.08 18.69
CA ARG A 131 16.71 22.10 18.49
C ARG A 131 17.42 21.99 19.84
N MET A 132 18.44 21.12 19.92
CA MET A 132 19.31 20.99 21.11
C MET A 132 19.87 22.34 21.56
N VAL A 133 20.32 23.17 20.60
CA VAL A 133 20.83 24.53 20.89
C VAL A 133 19.77 25.39 21.59
N SER A 134 18.51 25.33 21.14
CA SER A 134 17.43 26.11 21.75
C SER A 134 17.06 25.60 23.15
N MET A 135 17.12 24.28 23.37
CA MET A 135 16.92 23.67 24.69
C MET A 135 18.00 24.12 25.68
N ILE A 136 19.28 24.02 25.28
CA ILE A 136 20.42 24.44 26.10
C ILE A 136 20.33 25.95 26.39
N PHE A 137 20.02 26.77 25.38
CA PHE A 137 19.83 28.21 25.58
C PHE A 137 18.72 28.52 26.59
N SER A 138 17.55 27.87 26.45
CA SER A 138 16.44 28.04 27.40
C SER A 138 16.79 27.60 28.81
N PHE A 139 17.54 26.50 28.94
CA PHE A 139 18.02 26.00 30.23
C PHE A 139 18.97 27.00 30.89
N LEU A 140 19.97 27.49 30.15
CA LEU A 140 20.94 28.47 30.65
C LEU A 140 20.26 29.80 30.98
N TRP A 141 19.31 30.23 30.15
CA TRP A 141 18.52 31.44 30.39
C TRP A 141 17.72 31.33 31.70
N SER A 142 16.96 30.24 31.86
CA SER A 142 16.16 30.00 33.07
C SER A 142 17.02 29.84 34.31
N SER A 143 18.16 29.14 34.21
CA SER A 143 19.11 28.94 35.30
C SER A 143 19.79 30.26 35.71
N SER A 144 20.19 31.09 34.75
CA SER A 144 20.75 32.42 35.03
C SER A 144 19.72 33.33 35.70
N CYS A 145 18.47 33.33 35.23
CA CYS A 145 17.38 34.06 35.88
C CYS A 145 17.14 33.58 37.32
N TYR A 146 17.19 32.26 37.56
CA TYR A 146 17.07 31.71 38.92
C TYR A 146 18.23 32.13 39.81
N LEU A 147 19.48 32.04 39.33
CA LEU A 147 20.65 32.47 40.10
C LEU A 147 20.59 33.95 40.44
N LEU A 148 20.21 34.82 39.49
CA LEU A 148 20.00 36.24 39.76
C LEU A 148 18.90 36.49 40.81
N ALA A 149 17.79 35.75 40.71
CA ALA A 149 16.67 35.86 41.64
C ALA A 149 17.03 35.44 43.09
N VAL A 150 18.00 34.54 43.26
CA VAL A 150 18.42 34.03 44.58
C VAL A 150 19.64 34.77 45.15
N VAL A 151 20.62 35.12 44.32
CA VAL A 151 21.91 35.67 44.78
C VAL A 151 21.86 37.18 45.02
N VAL A 152 21.12 37.92 44.20
CA VAL A 152 21.13 39.40 44.24
C VAL A 152 20.36 39.94 45.45
N PRO A 153 19.14 39.46 45.78
CA PRO A 153 18.40 39.95 46.93
C PRO A 153 19.03 39.43 48.23
N ARG A 154 19.70 40.28 49.00
CA ARG A 154 20.19 39.93 50.34
C ARG A 154 19.08 39.89 51.39
N GLU A 155 18.06 40.73 51.21
CA GLU A 155 16.88 40.81 52.07
C GLU A 155 15.66 41.13 51.20
N TYR A 156 14.53 40.48 51.50
CA TYR A 156 13.24 40.74 50.88
C TYR A 156 12.46 41.73 51.75
N TYR A 157 12.00 42.85 51.19
CA TYR A 157 11.11 43.76 51.94
C TYR A 157 9.69 43.21 52.01
N PHE A 158 9.33 42.34 51.05
CA PHE A 158 8.05 41.66 51.03
C PHE A 158 8.28 40.16 50.89
N GLN A 159 7.85 39.42 51.91
CA GLN A 159 7.94 37.98 51.93
C GLN A 159 6.57 37.38 52.21
N LEU A 160 5.99 36.74 51.20
CA LEU A 160 4.64 36.19 51.30
C LEU A 160 4.54 35.09 52.38
N SER A 161 5.64 34.39 52.67
CA SER A 161 5.65 33.36 53.72
C SER A 161 5.40 33.92 55.13
N GLU A 162 5.76 35.18 55.39
CA GLU A 162 5.56 35.85 56.69
C GLU A 162 4.13 36.40 56.81
N ILE A 163 3.54 36.82 55.69
CA ILE A 163 2.17 37.36 55.64
C ILE A 163 1.12 36.25 55.65
N SER A 164 1.29 35.25 54.78
CA SER A 164 0.36 34.13 54.63
C SER A 164 1.10 32.89 54.18
N TYR A 165 1.51 32.09 55.16
CA TYR A 165 2.12 30.78 54.92
C TYR A 165 1.25 29.91 54.01
N TRP A 166 -0.08 29.95 54.16
CA TRP A 166 -1.01 29.15 53.35
C TRP A 166 -0.97 29.51 51.87
N VAL A 167 -0.95 30.79 51.51
CA VAL A 167 -0.86 31.21 50.08
C VAL A 167 0.51 30.88 49.51
N TYR A 168 1.58 31.05 50.30
CA TYR A 168 2.92 30.64 49.91
C TYR A 168 3.02 29.13 49.65
N ALA A 169 2.50 28.30 50.55
CA ALA A 169 2.47 26.85 50.40
C ALA A 169 1.60 26.41 49.22
N PHE A 170 0.45 27.07 49.02
CA PHE A 170 -0.42 26.84 47.87
C PHE A 170 0.30 27.06 46.54
N ASN A 171 1.11 28.13 46.42
CA ASN A 171 1.89 28.40 45.21
C ASN A 171 2.91 27.29 44.90
N HIS A 172 3.54 26.71 45.93
CA HIS A 172 4.47 25.59 45.77
C HIS A 172 3.75 24.30 45.35
N ILE A 173 2.61 23.99 45.99
CA ILE A 173 1.77 22.85 45.63
C ILE A 173 1.27 22.99 44.20
N LEU A 174 0.84 24.20 43.80
CA LEU A 174 0.42 24.50 42.44
C LEU A 174 1.56 24.26 41.44
N ALA A 175 2.76 24.78 41.70
CA ALA A 175 3.93 24.56 40.85
C ALA A 175 4.26 23.07 40.69
N LEU A 176 4.27 22.30 41.80
CA LEU A 176 4.48 20.85 41.76
C LEU A 176 3.40 20.14 40.95
N GLY A 177 2.13 20.47 41.18
CA GLY A 177 1.00 19.93 40.41
C GLY A 177 1.15 20.18 38.91
N PHE A 178 1.59 21.38 38.52
CA PHE A 178 1.87 21.72 37.13
C PHE A 178 3.02 20.90 36.52
N ILE A 179 4.11 20.70 37.28
CA ILE A 179 5.25 19.88 36.83
C ILE A 179 4.79 18.43 36.60
N PHE A 180 4.11 17.83 37.58
CA PHE A 180 3.60 16.47 37.45
C PHE A 180 2.59 16.34 36.32
N TYR A 181 1.69 17.31 36.16
CA TYR A 181 0.71 17.31 35.09
C TYR A 181 1.36 17.43 33.70
N ALA A 182 2.36 18.32 33.55
CA ALA A 182 3.12 18.45 32.30
C ALA A 182 3.86 17.14 31.96
N LEU A 183 4.56 16.54 32.93
CA LEU A 183 5.24 15.25 32.75
C LEU A 183 4.27 14.12 32.43
N TYR A 184 3.10 14.09 33.07
CA TYR A 184 2.04 13.12 32.78
C TYR A 184 1.54 13.23 31.34
N LEU A 185 1.23 14.44 30.87
CA LEU A 185 0.81 14.66 29.48
C LEU A 185 1.88 14.24 28.48
N ILE A 186 3.14 14.59 28.74
CA ILE A 186 4.28 14.21 27.91
C ILE A 186 4.40 12.68 27.84
N LYS A 187 4.34 11.99 28.99
CA LYS A 187 4.42 10.53 29.08
C LYS A 187 3.26 9.85 28.35
N GLN A 188 2.04 10.34 28.55
CA GLN A 188 0.85 9.79 27.90
C GLN A 188 0.95 9.87 26.37
N GLU A 189 1.46 10.99 25.85
CA GLU A 189 1.60 11.20 24.41
C GLU A 189 2.76 10.40 23.81
N HIS A 190 3.87 10.25 24.55
CA HIS A 190 4.94 9.36 24.17
C HIS A 190 4.47 7.90 24.05
N LEU A 191 3.66 7.42 25.00
CA LEU A 191 3.09 6.07 24.96
C LEU A 191 2.14 5.88 23.76
N ARG A 192 1.28 6.87 23.48
CA ARG A 192 0.41 6.86 22.29
C ARG A 192 1.22 6.81 21.01
N TYR A 193 2.29 7.61 20.92
CA TYR A 193 3.16 7.63 19.75
C TYR A 193 3.84 6.28 19.53
N GLN A 194 4.38 5.66 20.58
CA GLN A 194 4.95 4.31 20.50
C GLN A 194 3.93 3.28 20.04
N PHE A 195 2.70 3.33 20.55
CA PHE A 195 1.63 2.44 20.11
C PHE A 195 1.33 2.61 18.60
N THR A 196 1.19 3.85 18.12
CA THR A 196 0.96 4.12 16.70
C THR A 196 2.12 3.64 15.83
N LEU A 197 3.37 3.81 16.27
CA LEU A 197 4.54 3.28 15.56
C LEU A 197 4.52 1.75 15.48
N MET A 198 4.19 1.07 16.58
CA MET A 198 4.08 -0.40 16.58
C MET A 198 3.00 -0.89 15.62
N MET A 199 1.85 -0.22 15.57
CA MET A 199 0.77 -0.57 14.65
C MET A 199 1.17 -0.36 13.19
N LYS A 200 1.77 0.79 12.85
CA LYS A 200 2.32 1.03 11.51
C LYS A 200 3.39 0.01 11.13
N GLY A 201 4.24 -0.39 12.08
CA GLY A 201 5.25 -1.43 11.86
C GLY A 201 4.63 -2.80 11.55
N ARG A 202 3.56 -3.20 12.26
CA ARG A 202 2.81 -4.43 11.98
C ARG A 202 2.12 -4.38 10.61
N GLU A 203 1.49 -3.26 10.28
CA GLU A 203 0.82 -3.05 8.99
C GLU A 203 1.83 -3.18 7.83
N LEU A 204 2.97 -2.51 7.91
CA LEU A 204 4.05 -2.61 6.92
C LEU A 204 4.58 -4.04 6.80
N HIS A 205 4.73 -4.76 7.91
CA HIS A 205 5.15 -6.15 7.89
C HIS A 205 4.12 -7.05 7.16
N GLN A 206 2.83 -6.87 7.43
CA GLN A 206 1.76 -7.60 6.72
C GLN A 206 1.74 -7.28 5.23
N GLN A 207 1.90 -6.01 4.85
CA GLN A 207 2.00 -5.62 3.44
C GLN A 207 3.20 -6.27 2.75
N ASN A 208 4.37 -6.32 3.42
CA ASN A 208 5.54 -7.00 2.88
C ASN A 208 5.33 -8.50 2.67
N LEU A 209 4.64 -9.18 3.60
CA LEU A 209 4.27 -10.58 3.44
C LEU A 209 3.31 -10.79 2.25
N ALA A 210 2.29 -9.92 2.12
CA ALA A 210 1.33 -9.98 1.02
C ALA A 210 2.01 -9.74 -0.34
N ILE A 211 2.91 -8.76 -0.43
CA ILE A 211 3.72 -8.48 -1.63
C ILE A 211 4.61 -9.69 -1.95
N GLY A 212 5.23 -10.30 -0.94
CA GLY A 212 6.02 -11.52 -1.13
C GLY A 212 5.21 -12.67 -1.74
N LYS A 213 3.98 -12.88 -1.24
CA LYS A 213 3.05 -13.89 -1.79
C LYS A 213 2.65 -13.57 -3.23
N GLN A 214 2.24 -12.33 -3.51
CA GLN A 214 1.85 -11.89 -4.85
C GLN A 214 3.00 -12.04 -5.86
N LYS A 215 4.24 -11.70 -5.46
CA LYS A 215 5.42 -11.90 -6.30
C LYS A 215 5.61 -13.38 -6.66
N LYS A 216 5.41 -14.28 -5.70
CA LYS A 216 5.49 -15.72 -5.96
C LYS A 216 4.41 -16.19 -6.93
N GLU A 217 3.15 -15.78 -6.73
CA GLU A 217 2.04 -16.13 -7.62
C GLU A 217 2.25 -15.59 -9.05
N ILE A 218 2.79 -14.37 -9.19
CA ILE A 218 3.12 -13.79 -10.50
C ILE A 218 4.24 -14.59 -11.16
N ALA A 219 5.27 -14.99 -10.42
CA ALA A 219 6.36 -15.80 -10.97
C ALA A 219 5.87 -17.18 -11.45
N GLU A 220 5.01 -17.84 -10.68
CA GLU A 220 4.39 -19.12 -11.07
C GLU A 220 3.53 -18.97 -12.34
N LYS A 221 2.70 -17.93 -12.42
CA LYS A 221 1.90 -17.65 -13.62
C LYS A 221 2.76 -17.31 -14.83
N ALA A 222 3.85 -16.56 -14.65
CA ALA A 222 4.77 -16.22 -15.72
C ALA A 222 5.44 -17.47 -16.30
N ALA A 223 5.92 -18.38 -15.44
CA ALA A 223 6.49 -19.65 -15.86
C ALA A 223 5.48 -20.52 -16.63
N LEU A 224 4.22 -20.59 -16.16
CA LEU A 224 3.16 -21.30 -16.86
C LEU A 224 2.86 -20.69 -18.25
N LEU A 225 2.77 -19.36 -18.33
CA LEU A 225 2.55 -18.65 -19.61
C LEU A 225 3.70 -18.88 -20.59
N GLU A 226 4.93 -18.92 -20.11
CA GLU A 226 6.11 -19.22 -20.92
C GLU A 226 6.02 -20.65 -21.49
N GLN A 227 5.67 -21.63 -20.66
CA GLN A 227 5.45 -23.01 -21.12
C GLN A 227 4.33 -23.09 -22.17
N GLN A 228 3.17 -22.46 -21.92
CA GLN A 228 2.06 -22.43 -22.88
C GLN A 228 2.46 -21.76 -24.20
N THR A 229 3.29 -20.72 -24.14
CA THR A 229 3.79 -20.01 -25.32
C THR A 229 4.71 -20.92 -26.15
N LEU A 230 5.57 -21.70 -25.49
CA LEU A 230 6.42 -22.69 -26.15
C LEU A 230 5.56 -23.77 -26.83
N GLU A 231 4.61 -24.36 -26.12
CA GLU A 231 3.71 -25.39 -26.68
C GLU A 231 2.91 -24.87 -27.88
N LEU A 232 2.36 -23.65 -27.79
CA LEU A 232 1.66 -23.03 -28.92
C LEU A 232 2.59 -22.76 -30.11
N THR A 233 3.84 -22.38 -29.85
CA THR A 233 4.83 -22.13 -30.89
C THR A 233 5.18 -23.43 -31.62
N GLU A 234 5.42 -24.51 -30.88
CA GLU A 234 5.67 -25.84 -31.43
C GLU A 234 4.48 -26.34 -32.26
N LEU A 235 3.26 -26.22 -31.75
CA LEU A 235 2.04 -26.60 -32.46
C LEU A 235 1.86 -25.78 -33.74
N ASN A 236 2.14 -24.49 -33.70
CA ASN A 236 2.06 -23.62 -34.88
C ASN A 236 3.14 -23.97 -35.93
N GLN A 237 4.35 -24.33 -35.50
CA GLN A 237 5.39 -24.82 -36.40
C GLN A 237 4.99 -26.14 -37.06
N LEU A 238 4.43 -27.08 -36.29
CA LEU A 238 3.93 -28.36 -36.79
C LEU A 238 2.82 -28.13 -37.83
N LYS A 239 1.85 -27.27 -37.51
CA LYS A 239 0.77 -26.87 -38.43
C LYS A 239 1.32 -26.28 -39.73
N THR A 240 2.30 -25.39 -39.64
CA THR A 240 2.93 -24.76 -40.81
C THR A 240 3.64 -25.80 -41.68
N LYS A 241 4.40 -26.72 -41.07
CA LYS A 241 5.08 -27.81 -41.77
C LYS A 241 4.09 -28.74 -42.47
N LEU A 242 3.00 -29.11 -41.79
CA LEU A 242 1.93 -29.93 -42.35
C LEU A 242 1.32 -29.29 -43.60
N PHE A 243 0.92 -28.02 -43.53
CA PHE A 243 0.38 -27.31 -44.69
C PHE A 243 1.38 -27.20 -45.84
N SER A 244 2.68 -27.03 -45.55
CA SER A 244 3.70 -27.01 -46.59
C SER A 244 3.81 -28.34 -47.33
N VAL A 245 3.73 -29.47 -46.61
CA VAL A 245 3.75 -30.81 -47.22
C VAL A 245 2.51 -31.02 -48.08
N ILE A 246 1.32 -30.71 -47.56
CA ILE A 246 0.05 -30.83 -48.29
C ILE A 246 0.06 -29.98 -49.56
N ALA A 247 0.50 -28.72 -49.46
CA ALA A 247 0.55 -27.82 -50.61
C ALA A 247 1.48 -28.35 -51.71
N HIS A 248 2.62 -28.95 -51.35
CA HIS A 248 3.53 -29.59 -52.29
C HIS A 248 2.87 -30.77 -53.00
N ASP A 249 2.24 -31.67 -52.23
CA ASP A 249 1.65 -32.90 -52.75
C ASP A 249 0.39 -32.66 -53.60
N LEU A 250 -0.31 -31.53 -53.37
CA LEU A 250 -1.41 -31.06 -54.21
C LEU A 250 -0.91 -30.42 -55.53
N LYS A 251 0.22 -29.72 -55.49
CA LYS A 251 0.73 -28.91 -56.61
C LYS A 251 1.18 -29.78 -57.79
N THR A 252 1.80 -30.91 -57.52
CA THR A 252 2.30 -31.88 -58.52
C THR A 252 1.19 -32.38 -59.47
N PRO A 253 0.09 -32.97 -58.98
CA PRO A 253 -1.02 -33.45 -59.82
C PRO A 253 -1.79 -32.30 -60.49
N MET A 254 -1.93 -31.15 -59.84
CA MET A 254 -2.54 -29.96 -60.46
C MET A 254 -1.72 -29.44 -61.65
N TYR A 255 -0.38 -29.54 -61.59
CA TYR A 255 0.47 -29.22 -62.73
C TYR A 255 0.41 -30.26 -63.84
N ALA A 256 0.36 -31.56 -63.50
CA ALA A 256 0.17 -32.62 -64.48
C ALA A 256 -1.14 -32.42 -65.26
N LEU A 257 -2.24 -32.16 -64.55
CA LEU A 257 -3.55 -31.87 -65.11
C LEU A 257 -3.54 -30.61 -66.00
N ARG A 258 -2.95 -29.51 -65.52
CA ARG A 258 -2.82 -28.27 -66.30
C ARG A 258 -2.01 -28.49 -67.58
N ASN A 259 -0.91 -29.22 -67.51
CA ASN A 259 -0.06 -29.50 -68.67
C ASN A 259 -0.77 -30.36 -69.71
N LEU A 260 -1.58 -31.35 -69.28
CA LEU A 260 -2.42 -32.13 -70.19
C LEU A 260 -3.41 -31.22 -70.94
N PHE A 261 -4.15 -30.35 -70.23
CA PHE A 261 -5.08 -29.42 -70.87
C PHE A 261 -4.40 -28.43 -71.83
N LEU A 262 -3.22 -27.92 -71.47
CA LEU A 262 -2.43 -27.04 -72.34
C LEU A 262 -1.97 -27.76 -73.62
N ASN A 263 -1.51 -29.01 -73.50
CA ASN A 263 -1.08 -29.80 -74.65
C ASN A 263 -2.25 -30.18 -75.57
N MET A 264 -3.44 -30.43 -75.00
CA MET A 264 -4.68 -30.63 -75.75
C MET A 264 -5.09 -29.35 -76.51
N GLN A 265 -5.06 -28.19 -75.85
CA GLN A 265 -5.39 -26.90 -76.46
C GLN A 265 -4.46 -26.54 -77.62
N GLN A 266 -3.18 -26.87 -77.49
CA GLN A 266 -2.16 -26.59 -78.50
C GLN A 266 -2.08 -27.67 -79.61
N ALA A 267 -2.98 -28.67 -79.60
CA ALA A 267 -2.97 -29.82 -80.51
C ALA A 267 -1.61 -30.55 -80.58
N LYS A 268 -0.85 -30.55 -79.48
CA LYS A 268 0.51 -31.11 -79.39
C LYS A 268 0.53 -32.62 -79.15
N LEU A 269 -0.61 -33.21 -78.84
CA LEU A 269 -0.76 -34.64 -78.57
C LEU A 269 -1.86 -35.23 -79.45
N SER A 270 -1.64 -36.43 -79.97
CA SER A 270 -2.65 -37.21 -80.68
C SER A 270 -3.73 -37.73 -79.74
N ALA A 271 -4.90 -38.05 -80.29
CA ALA A 271 -6.00 -38.66 -79.52
C ALA A 271 -5.59 -39.97 -78.82
N LYS A 272 -4.63 -40.71 -79.40
CA LYS A 272 -4.09 -41.94 -78.82
C LYS A 272 -3.23 -41.66 -77.59
N GLU A 273 -2.30 -40.69 -77.67
CA GLU A 273 -1.43 -40.30 -76.56
C GLU A 273 -2.22 -39.70 -75.39
N ILE A 274 -3.28 -38.92 -75.68
CA ILE A 274 -4.19 -38.42 -74.65
C ILE A 274 -4.89 -39.59 -73.92
N ARG A 275 -5.35 -40.60 -74.68
CA ARG A 275 -6.03 -41.78 -74.13
C ARG A 275 -5.11 -42.62 -73.24
N GLU A 276 -3.81 -42.62 -73.51
CA GLU A 276 -2.79 -43.31 -72.71
C GLU A 276 -2.44 -42.54 -71.43
N LEU A 277 -2.54 -41.20 -71.42
CA LEU A 277 -2.23 -40.34 -70.26
C LEU A 277 -3.39 -40.19 -69.25
N ILE A 278 -4.65 -40.24 -69.73
CA ILE A 278 -5.85 -40.07 -68.88
C ILE A 278 -5.89 -40.99 -67.66
N PRO A 279 -5.57 -42.29 -67.75
CA PRO A 279 -5.60 -43.19 -66.59
C PRO A 279 -4.63 -42.77 -65.47
N GLY A 280 -3.42 -42.32 -65.83
CA GLY A 280 -2.41 -41.85 -64.88
C GLY A 280 -2.87 -40.61 -64.13
N ILE A 281 -3.40 -39.62 -64.85
CA ILE A 281 -3.93 -38.38 -64.23
C ILE A 281 -5.17 -38.68 -63.39
N THR A 282 -6.04 -39.59 -63.82
CA THR A 282 -7.22 -40.00 -63.05
C THR A 282 -6.81 -40.62 -61.71
N ASN A 283 -5.78 -41.46 -61.71
CA ASN A 283 -5.23 -42.04 -60.48
C ASN A 283 -4.61 -40.97 -59.57
N GLU A 284 -3.85 -40.02 -60.14
CA GLU A 284 -3.29 -38.89 -59.38
C GLU A 284 -4.38 -38.00 -58.76
N MET A 285 -5.47 -37.72 -59.49
CA MET A 285 -6.60 -36.93 -58.98
C MET A 285 -7.41 -37.68 -57.90
N ASN A 286 -7.56 -39.00 -58.03
CA ASN A 286 -8.17 -39.83 -56.99
C ASN A 286 -7.32 -39.82 -55.71
N TYR A 287 -6.00 -39.91 -55.84
CA TYR A 287 -5.07 -39.78 -54.71
C TYR A 287 -5.18 -38.42 -54.02
N VAL A 288 -5.22 -37.31 -54.77
CA VAL A 288 -5.43 -35.96 -54.22
C VAL A 288 -6.75 -35.84 -53.48
N THR A 289 -7.82 -36.39 -54.05
CA THR A 289 -9.16 -36.32 -53.46
C THR A 289 -9.18 -37.05 -52.11
N SER A 290 -8.61 -38.26 -52.05
CA SER A 290 -8.45 -39.01 -50.80
C SER A 290 -7.57 -38.28 -49.79
N LEU A 291 -6.46 -37.66 -50.22
CA LEU A 291 -5.61 -36.84 -49.35
C LEU A 291 -6.37 -35.64 -48.75
N MET A 292 -7.18 -34.95 -49.57
CA MET A 292 -8.00 -33.83 -49.12
C MET A 292 -9.11 -34.26 -48.17
N GLU A 293 -9.77 -35.38 -48.43
CA GLU A 293 -10.79 -35.95 -47.54
C GLU A 293 -10.19 -36.34 -46.18
N ASN A 294 -9.04 -37.00 -46.18
CA ASN A 294 -8.32 -37.36 -44.96
C ASN A 294 -7.87 -36.13 -44.16
N LEU A 295 -7.39 -35.09 -44.85
CA LEU A 295 -7.03 -33.82 -44.22
C LEU A 295 -8.26 -33.11 -43.63
N LEU A 296 -9.39 -33.13 -44.32
CA LEU A 296 -10.64 -32.54 -43.85
C LEU A 296 -11.14 -33.28 -42.60
N LEU A 297 -11.05 -34.60 -42.58
CA LEU A 297 -11.38 -35.44 -41.43
C LEU A 297 -10.49 -35.08 -40.23
N TRP A 298 -9.17 -34.96 -40.45
CA TRP A 298 -8.22 -34.54 -39.43
C TRP A 298 -8.46 -33.10 -38.93
N ALA A 299 -8.73 -32.14 -39.82
CA ALA A 299 -9.02 -30.76 -39.44
C ALA A 299 -10.32 -30.68 -38.61
N ARG A 300 -11.33 -31.49 -38.95
CA ARG A 300 -12.56 -31.62 -38.16
C ARG A 300 -12.31 -32.21 -36.77
N SER A 301 -11.44 -33.21 -36.66
CA SER A 301 -11.07 -33.82 -35.37
C SER A 301 -10.24 -32.88 -34.48
N GLN A 302 -9.54 -31.90 -35.06
CA GLN A 302 -8.85 -30.83 -34.31
C GLN A 302 -9.77 -29.66 -33.94
N MET A 303 -10.74 -29.28 -34.79
CA MET A 303 -11.61 -28.11 -34.58
C MET A 303 -12.75 -28.37 -33.59
N LYS A 304 -13.32 -29.57 -33.62
CA LYS A 304 -14.17 -30.03 -32.53
C LYS A 304 -13.25 -30.79 -31.58
N GLN A 305 -13.31 -30.50 -30.29
CA GLN A 305 -13.14 -31.56 -29.30
C GLN A 305 -14.19 -32.61 -29.64
N SER A 306 -13.89 -33.48 -30.59
CA SER A 306 -14.78 -34.54 -31.02
C SER A 306 -14.76 -35.47 -29.83
N ALA A 307 -15.75 -35.32 -28.96
CA ALA A 307 -15.93 -36.21 -27.83
C ALA A 307 -15.94 -37.62 -28.42
N VAL A 308 -14.94 -38.42 -28.05
CA VAL A 308 -14.83 -39.82 -28.46
C VAL A 308 -16.20 -40.43 -28.30
N GLN A 309 -16.77 -40.99 -29.37
CA GLN A 309 -18.09 -41.64 -29.34
C GLN A 309 -17.87 -43.14 -29.39
N PRO A 310 -17.46 -43.76 -28.27
CA PRO A 310 -17.22 -45.19 -28.27
C PRO A 310 -18.55 -45.92 -28.44
N GLU A 311 -18.58 -46.82 -29.42
CA GLU A 311 -19.68 -47.75 -29.65
C GLU A 311 -19.14 -49.18 -29.62
N LEU A 312 -20.04 -50.15 -29.44
CA LEU A 312 -19.67 -51.56 -29.52
C LEU A 312 -19.52 -51.92 -31.01
N LEU A 313 -18.29 -52.15 -31.44
CA LEU A 313 -17.91 -52.40 -32.83
C LEU A 313 -17.58 -53.87 -33.06
N ASP A 314 -18.01 -54.40 -34.20
CA ASP A 314 -17.59 -55.71 -34.69
C ASP A 314 -16.33 -55.56 -35.57
N LEU A 315 -15.17 -55.92 -35.01
CA LEU A 315 -13.88 -55.82 -35.72
C LEU A 315 -13.81 -56.77 -36.91
N HIS A 316 -14.52 -57.90 -36.87
CA HIS A 316 -14.53 -58.83 -37.99
C HIS A 316 -15.18 -58.18 -39.21
N HIS A 317 -16.27 -57.44 -39.01
CA HIS A 317 -16.90 -56.70 -40.10
C HIS A 317 -15.99 -55.57 -40.63
N MET A 318 -15.42 -54.77 -39.74
CA MET A 318 -14.54 -53.66 -40.12
C MET A 318 -13.29 -54.11 -40.89
N ILE A 319 -12.63 -55.18 -40.45
CA ILE A 319 -11.45 -55.72 -41.13
C ILE A 319 -11.81 -56.23 -42.53
N ASN A 320 -12.95 -56.88 -42.69
CA ASN A 320 -13.40 -57.36 -44.00
C ASN A 320 -13.73 -56.21 -44.97
N ASP A 321 -14.34 -55.13 -44.48
CA ASP A 321 -14.59 -53.93 -45.30
C ASP A 321 -13.27 -53.28 -45.76
N THR A 322 -12.28 -53.17 -44.87
CA THR A 322 -10.95 -52.66 -45.19
C THR A 322 -10.21 -53.57 -46.19
N LEU A 323 -10.28 -54.88 -46.00
CA LEU A 323 -9.70 -55.86 -46.94
C LEU A 323 -10.34 -55.77 -48.33
N ALA A 324 -11.66 -55.60 -48.40
CA ALA A 324 -12.36 -55.42 -49.66
C ALA A 324 -11.91 -54.15 -50.39
N LEU A 325 -11.73 -53.06 -49.66
CA LEU A 325 -11.24 -51.78 -50.21
C LEU A 325 -9.81 -51.87 -50.75
N LEU A 326 -8.93 -52.62 -50.07
CA LEU A 326 -7.52 -52.78 -50.47
C LEU A 326 -7.29 -53.85 -51.55
N ARG A 327 -8.28 -54.71 -51.81
CA ARG A 327 -8.15 -55.90 -52.67
C ARG A 327 -7.62 -55.58 -54.07
N LEU A 328 -8.19 -54.56 -54.72
CA LEU A 328 -7.77 -54.15 -56.06
C LEU A 328 -6.30 -53.69 -56.09
N GLN A 329 -5.85 -52.99 -55.05
CA GLN A 329 -4.47 -52.53 -54.96
C GLN A 329 -3.49 -53.68 -54.68
N ALA A 330 -3.90 -54.62 -53.82
CA ALA A 330 -3.13 -55.81 -53.50
C ALA A 330 -2.95 -56.71 -54.74
N ASP A 331 -4.02 -56.94 -55.50
CA ASP A 331 -4.00 -57.71 -56.75
C ASP A 331 -3.07 -57.09 -57.79
N ASN A 332 -3.13 -55.76 -57.97
CA ASN A 332 -2.24 -55.02 -58.86
C ASN A 332 -0.76 -55.14 -58.48
N LYS A 333 -0.48 -55.26 -57.18
CA LYS A 333 0.87 -55.45 -56.64
C LYS A 333 1.25 -56.92 -56.43
N LYS A 334 0.35 -57.86 -56.77
CA LYS A 334 0.48 -59.30 -56.51
C LYS A 334 0.78 -59.64 -55.04
N ILE A 335 0.14 -58.93 -54.12
CA ILE A 335 0.25 -59.12 -52.67
C ILE A 335 -0.96 -59.93 -52.20
N TRP A 336 -0.71 -60.98 -51.43
CA TRP A 336 -1.77 -61.77 -50.80
C TRP A 336 -2.17 -61.16 -49.46
N LEU A 337 -3.46 -60.92 -49.25
CA LEU A 337 -4.01 -60.43 -47.99
C LEU A 337 -4.85 -61.54 -47.35
N GLU A 338 -4.52 -61.88 -46.11
CA GLU A 338 -5.22 -62.89 -45.31
C GLU A 338 -5.57 -62.30 -43.95
N ALA A 339 -6.85 -62.35 -43.57
CA ALA A 339 -7.28 -62.11 -42.20
C ALA A 339 -7.65 -63.44 -41.56
N ASN A 340 -6.94 -63.80 -40.50
CA ASN A 340 -7.24 -64.98 -39.71
C ASN A 340 -8.03 -64.57 -38.46
N LEU A 341 -9.36 -64.64 -38.55
CA LEU A 341 -10.28 -64.29 -37.47
C LEU A 341 -11.27 -65.44 -37.29
N GLU A 342 -11.11 -66.22 -36.22
CA GLU A 342 -11.89 -67.44 -35.99
C GLU A 342 -13.28 -67.16 -35.37
N GLN A 343 -13.49 -65.98 -34.76
CA GLN A 343 -14.73 -65.58 -34.09
C GLN A 343 -14.99 -64.06 -34.22
N PRO A 344 -16.25 -63.59 -34.16
CA PRO A 344 -16.56 -62.16 -34.12
C PRO A 344 -15.99 -61.54 -32.85
N VAL A 345 -15.09 -60.56 -33.02
CA VAL A 345 -14.43 -59.84 -31.93
C VAL A 345 -15.08 -58.48 -31.79
N TYR A 346 -15.67 -58.23 -30.62
CA TYR A 346 -16.27 -56.94 -30.31
C TYR A 346 -15.29 -56.06 -29.52
N CYS A 347 -15.14 -54.80 -29.91
CA CYS A 347 -14.38 -53.81 -29.14
C CYS A 347 -15.26 -52.59 -28.84
N PHE A 348 -14.98 -51.90 -27.73
CA PHE A 348 -15.66 -50.67 -27.38
C PHE A 348 -14.75 -49.48 -27.71
N ALA A 349 -15.00 -48.83 -28.84
CA ALA A 349 -14.12 -47.81 -29.37
C ALA A 349 -14.85 -46.90 -30.36
N ASP A 350 -14.22 -45.79 -30.73
CA ASP A 350 -14.73 -44.88 -31.75
C ASP A 350 -14.40 -45.44 -33.15
N LYS A 351 -15.44 -45.61 -33.96
CA LYS A 351 -15.35 -46.24 -35.28
C LYS A 351 -14.43 -45.47 -36.22
N GLU A 352 -14.52 -44.13 -36.23
CA GLU A 352 -13.71 -43.31 -37.13
C GLU A 352 -12.24 -43.35 -36.73
N MET A 353 -11.94 -43.33 -35.42
CA MET A 353 -10.56 -43.47 -34.93
C MET A 353 -9.93 -44.83 -35.30
N ILE A 354 -10.66 -45.94 -35.14
CA ILE A 354 -10.13 -47.27 -35.51
C ILE A 354 -9.96 -47.40 -37.02
N SER A 355 -10.85 -46.82 -37.83
CA SER A 355 -10.74 -46.89 -39.29
C SER A 355 -9.56 -46.11 -39.88
N LEU A 356 -9.02 -45.14 -39.13
CA LEU A 356 -7.90 -44.29 -39.55
C LEU A 356 -6.53 -44.95 -39.33
N VAL A 357 -6.42 -45.84 -38.33
CA VAL A 357 -5.21 -46.59 -37.95
C VAL A 357 -5.12 -47.86 -38.78
#